data_AF-A0A1S2ZAJ3-F1
#
_entry.id   AF-A0A1S2ZAJ3-F1
#
_cell.length_a   1.000
_cell.length_b   1.000
_cell.length_c   1.000
_cell.angle_alpha   90.00
_cell.angle_beta   90.00
_cell.angle_gamma   90.00
#
_symmetry.space_group_name_H-M   'P 1'
#
loop_
_entity.id
_entity.type
_entity.pdbx_description
1 polymer ?
#
loop_
_entity_poly.entity_id
_entity_poly.type
_entity_poly.pdbx_seq_one_letter_code
_entity_poly.pdbx_strand_id
1 'polypeptide(L)'
;MAGAVGKQFPSILPLERGEGNQFKPIDTSKQPPNWFYPEYLKNPYQIHLKAWLVEAIFGQDGNRIPHTEWVSQTLLHVSRWDPKGEAEILIFGTLEYQKDVDQMIMSLASHHRRRSKKRASSTNGCAVREGKGRGESRAGPLSSGCVGALVD
;
A
#
# COMPACT_ATOMS: atom_id res chain seq x y z
N MET A 1 -28.71 -5.10 5.23
CA MET A 1 -27.29 -5.47 5.02
C MET A 1 -26.48 -4.18 5.06
N ALA A 2 -25.75 -3.92 6.13
CA ALA A 2 -24.87 -2.76 6.21
C ALA A 2 -23.66 -3.02 5.31
N GLY A 3 -23.62 -2.36 4.15
CA GLY A 3 -22.42 -2.36 3.31
C GLY A 3 -21.27 -1.83 4.16
N ALA A 4 -20.20 -2.61 4.29
CA ALA A 4 -19.01 -2.16 4.98
C ALA A 4 -18.55 -0.86 4.31
N VAL A 5 -18.74 0.28 5.00
CA VAL A 5 -18.10 1.54 4.63
C VAL A 5 -16.62 1.30 4.85
N GLY A 6 -15.96 0.83 3.80
CA GLY A 6 -14.52 0.72 3.77
C GLY A 6 -13.90 2.10 3.94
N LYS A 7 -12.72 2.14 4.55
CA LYS A 7 -11.92 3.37 4.62
C LYS A 7 -11.73 3.92 3.20
N GLN A 8 -12.11 5.17 2.99
CA GLN A 8 -11.89 5.85 1.71
C GLN A 8 -10.49 6.45 1.68
N PHE A 9 -9.75 6.12 0.65
CA PHE A 9 -8.42 6.66 0.40
C PHE A 9 -8.49 8.05 -0.24
N PRO A 10 -7.51 8.95 0.03
CA PRO A 10 -7.46 10.25 -0.61
C PRO A 10 -7.24 10.08 -2.12
N SER A 11 -7.92 10.90 -2.90
CA SER A 11 -7.81 10.95 -4.37
C SER A 11 -8.00 12.40 -4.82
N ILE A 12 -7.40 12.77 -5.96
CA ILE A 12 -7.57 14.08 -6.59
C ILE A 12 -9.05 14.32 -6.94
N LEU A 13 -9.73 13.26 -7.40
CA LEU A 13 -11.15 13.30 -7.74
C LEU A 13 -11.86 12.14 -7.03
N PRO A 14 -12.28 12.32 -5.76
CA PRO A 14 -12.94 11.27 -5.00
C PRO A 14 -14.20 10.76 -5.70
N LEU A 15 -14.30 9.44 -5.85
CA LEU A 15 -15.42 8.76 -6.50
C LEU A 15 -16.32 8.05 -5.50
N GLU A 16 -17.62 8.16 -5.73
CA GLU A 16 -18.64 7.31 -5.14
C GLU A 16 -18.88 6.10 -6.05
N ARG A 17 -18.91 4.91 -5.46
CA ARG A 17 -19.31 3.68 -6.16
C ARG A 17 -20.80 3.47 -5.96
N GLY A 18 -21.58 3.69 -7.02
CA GLY A 18 -23.00 3.39 -7.09
C GLY A 18 -23.28 1.92 -7.47
N GLU A 19 -24.57 1.62 -7.68
CA GLU A 19 -25.02 0.30 -8.10
C GLU A 19 -24.42 -0.11 -9.46
N GLY A 20 -24.14 -1.40 -9.62
CA GLY A 20 -23.62 -1.94 -10.88
C GLY A 20 -22.21 -1.45 -11.24
N ASN A 21 -21.39 -1.06 -10.25
CA ASN A 21 -20.03 -0.54 -10.45
C ASN A 21 -19.97 0.76 -11.26
N GLN A 22 -21.02 1.59 -11.16
CA GLN A 22 -21.03 2.93 -11.73
C GLN A 22 -20.31 3.89 -10.79
N PHE A 23 -19.37 4.68 -11.32
CA PHE A 23 -18.61 5.66 -10.54
C PHE A 23 -19.04 7.07 -10.88
N LYS A 24 -19.15 7.91 -9.84
CA LYS A 24 -19.45 9.34 -9.98
C LYS A 24 -18.55 10.16 -9.05
N PRO A 25 -18.05 11.33 -9.47
CA PRO A 25 -17.37 12.24 -8.55
C PRO A 25 -18.28 12.63 -7.38
N ILE A 26 -17.78 12.52 -6.14
CA ILE A 26 -18.51 12.91 -4.91
C ILE A 26 -18.65 14.43 -4.83
N ASP A 27 -17.58 15.13 -5.17
CA ASP A 27 -17.50 16.58 -5.10
C ASP A 27 -17.35 17.16 -6.51
N THR A 28 -18.46 17.69 -7.04
CA THR A 28 -18.50 18.37 -8.34
C THR A 28 -18.11 19.84 -8.25
N SER A 29 -17.83 20.38 -7.06
CA SER A 29 -17.44 21.78 -6.88
C SER A 29 -16.00 22.05 -7.31
N LYS A 30 -15.14 21.03 -7.25
CA LYS A 30 -13.78 21.09 -7.79
C LYS A 30 -13.80 20.73 -9.26
N GLN A 31 -13.18 21.58 -10.08
CA GLN A 31 -12.96 21.24 -11.47
C GLN A 31 -12.07 19.98 -11.54
N PRO A 32 -12.46 18.97 -12.35
CA PRO A 32 -11.63 17.81 -12.55
C PRO A 32 -10.29 18.23 -13.20
N PRO A 33 -9.22 17.43 -13.03
CA PRO A 33 -7.97 17.67 -13.73
C PRO A 33 -8.17 17.76 -15.25
N ASN A 34 -7.38 18.57 -15.94
CA ASN A 34 -7.50 18.77 -17.39
C ASN A 34 -7.26 17.50 -18.22
N TRP A 35 -6.57 16.51 -17.66
CA TRP A 35 -6.33 15.20 -18.27
C TRP A 35 -7.46 14.20 -18.00
N PHE A 36 -8.42 14.51 -17.12
CA PHE A 36 -9.50 13.61 -16.77
C PHE A 36 -10.67 13.73 -17.75
N TYR A 37 -11.12 12.57 -18.24
CA TYR A 37 -12.29 12.47 -19.10
C TYR A 37 -13.32 11.51 -18.46
N PRO A 38 -14.61 11.87 -18.38
CA PRO A 38 -15.64 11.04 -17.76
C PRO A 38 -15.76 9.62 -18.36
N GLU A 39 -15.40 9.46 -19.63
CA GLU A 39 -15.41 8.18 -20.35
C GLU A 39 -14.51 7.13 -19.70
N TYR A 40 -13.46 7.57 -19.00
CA TYR A 40 -12.54 6.67 -18.29
C TYR A 40 -13.23 5.86 -17.20
N LEU A 41 -14.34 6.37 -16.64
CA LEU A 41 -15.11 5.70 -15.59
C LEU A 41 -15.87 4.45 -16.09
N LYS A 42 -16.03 4.27 -17.41
CA LYS A 42 -16.82 3.18 -18.00
C LYS A 42 -16.13 1.82 -17.96
N ASN A 43 -14.79 1.81 -18.04
CA ASN A 43 -14.02 0.57 -18.15
C ASN A 43 -12.71 0.67 -17.34
N PRO A 44 -12.78 0.63 -16.00
CA PRO A 44 -11.58 0.60 -15.18
C PRO A 44 -10.80 -0.69 -15.38
N TYR A 45 -9.47 -0.61 -15.26
CA TYR A 45 -8.63 -1.77 -15.07
C TYR A 45 -8.63 -2.16 -13.59
N GLN A 46 -8.88 -3.43 -13.28
CA GLN A 46 -9.04 -3.92 -11.91
C GLN A 46 -7.88 -4.82 -11.51
N ILE A 47 -7.32 -4.55 -10.33
CA ILE A 47 -6.30 -5.39 -9.69
C ILE A 47 -6.66 -5.68 -8.23
N HIS A 48 -6.13 -6.80 -7.73
CA HIS A 48 -6.28 -7.21 -6.34
C HIS A 48 -4.92 -7.36 -5.68
N LEU A 49 -4.76 -6.74 -4.51
CA LEU A 49 -3.53 -6.78 -3.72
C LEU A 49 -3.84 -6.82 -2.23
N LYS A 50 -2.99 -7.49 -1.45
CA LYS A 50 -3.06 -7.44 0.02
C LYS A 50 -3.09 -6.00 0.51
N ALA A 51 -3.94 -5.70 1.49
CA ALA A 51 -4.10 -4.34 2.04
C ALA A 51 -2.75 -3.74 2.48
N TRP A 52 -1.90 -4.54 3.13
CA TRP A 52 -0.55 -4.10 3.54
C TRP A 52 0.36 -3.71 2.37
N LEU A 53 0.15 -4.28 1.16
CA LEU A 53 0.90 -3.88 -0.03
C LEU A 53 0.42 -2.53 -0.55
N VAL A 54 -0.88 -2.25 -0.46
CA VAL A 54 -1.44 -0.96 -0.85
C VAL A 54 -0.82 0.15 0.00
N GLU A 55 -0.76 0.00 1.33
CA GLU A 55 -0.11 0.99 2.19
C GLU A 55 1.41 1.06 1.97
N ALA A 56 2.04 -0.08 1.66
CA ALA A 56 3.48 -0.08 1.37
C ALA A 56 3.82 0.68 0.08
N ILE A 57 2.95 0.64 -0.93
CA ILE A 57 3.12 1.30 -2.22
C ILE A 57 2.72 2.77 -2.13
N PHE A 58 1.52 3.02 -1.63
CA PHE A 58 0.89 4.35 -1.66
C PHE A 58 1.06 5.13 -0.34
N GLY A 59 1.79 4.58 0.62
CA GLY A 59 1.94 5.17 1.95
C GLY A 59 0.77 4.85 2.88
N GLN A 60 0.96 5.17 4.16
CA GLN A 60 -0.07 5.00 5.18
C GLN A 60 -1.32 5.79 4.77
N ASP A 61 -2.47 5.14 4.85
CA ASP A 61 -3.77 5.69 4.42
C ASP A 61 -3.77 6.16 2.95
N GLY A 62 -2.82 5.64 2.16
CA GLY A 62 -2.55 5.96 0.76
C GLY A 62 -2.37 7.44 0.48
N ASN A 63 -1.70 8.15 1.38
CA ASN A 63 -1.38 9.57 1.23
C ASN A 63 -0.62 9.93 -0.07
N ARG A 64 0.01 8.96 -0.76
CA ARG A 64 0.67 9.14 -2.06
C ARG A 64 -0.23 8.89 -3.26
N ILE A 65 -1.48 8.44 -3.08
CA ILE A 65 -2.41 8.24 -4.20
C ILE A 65 -2.60 9.52 -5.00
N PRO A 66 -2.91 10.69 -4.40
CA PRO A 66 -3.07 11.92 -5.18
C PRO A 66 -1.83 12.30 -6.00
N HIS A 67 -0.63 12.10 -5.43
CA HIS A 67 0.60 12.35 -6.19
C HIS A 67 0.75 11.37 -7.37
N THR A 68 0.45 10.09 -7.13
CA THR A 68 0.52 9.06 -8.17
C THR A 68 -0.44 9.37 -9.31
N GLU A 69 -1.70 9.69 -8.99
CA GLU A 69 -2.74 10.03 -9.96
C GLU A 69 -2.33 11.22 -10.84
N TRP A 70 -1.70 12.23 -10.24
CA TRP A 70 -1.24 13.41 -10.98
C TRP A 70 -0.12 13.07 -11.97
N VAL A 71 0.84 12.24 -11.56
CA VAL A 71 2.00 11.88 -12.37
C VAL A 71 1.63 10.89 -13.48
N SER A 72 0.76 9.92 -13.18
CA SER A 72 0.36 8.89 -14.15
C SER A 72 -0.79 9.33 -15.06
N GLN A 73 -1.45 10.46 -14.76
CA GLN A 73 -2.65 10.91 -15.47
C GLN A 73 -3.74 9.82 -15.49
N THR A 74 -3.86 9.09 -14.38
CA THR A 74 -4.90 8.08 -14.15
C THR A 74 -5.55 8.32 -12.80
N LEU A 75 -6.83 8.07 -12.68
CA LEU A 75 -7.52 8.12 -11.40
C LEU A 75 -7.50 6.74 -10.73
N LEU A 76 -7.28 6.68 -9.41
CA LEU A 76 -7.20 5.45 -8.64
C LEU A 76 -8.34 5.40 -7.62
N HIS A 77 -9.07 4.29 -7.60
CA HIS A 77 -10.05 4.02 -6.56
C HIS A 77 -9.70 2.73 -5.83
N VAL A 78 -9.51 2.82 -4.52
CA VAL A 78 -9.22 1.66 -3.67
C VAL A 78 -10.48 1.30 -2.89
N SER A 79 -10.96 0.08 -3.08
CA SER A 79 -12.20 -0.45 -2.52
C SER A 79 -11.96 -1.79 -1.81
N ARG A 80 -12.97 -2.20 -1.02
CA ARG A 80 -12.99 -3.48 -0.27
C ARG A 80 -11.72 -3.68 0.55
N TRP A 81 -11.67 -2.98 1.67
CA TRP A 81 -10.54 -3.00 2.57
C TRP A 81 -10.80 -3.93 3.75
N ASP A 82 -10.17 -5.11 3.76
CA ASP A 82 -9.87 -5.82 5.01
C ASP A 82 -8.39 -5.54 5.33
N PRO A 83 -8.04 -4.87 6.45
CA PRO A 83 -6.66 -4.62 6.85
C PRO A 83 -5.77 -5.89 6.87
N LYS A 84 -6.37 -7.07 7.04
CA LYS A 84 -5.68 -8.37 7.03
C LYS A 84 -5.86 -9.14 5.72
N GLY A 85 -6.71 -8.68 4.83
CA GLY A 85 -7.12 -9.36 3.60
C GLY A 85 -6.55 -8.70 2.34
N GLU A 86 -7.35 -8.74 1.29
CA GLU A 86 -7.08 -8.14 -0.01
C GLU A 86 -7.86 -6.82 -0.15
N ALA A 87 -7.32 -5.93 -0.97
CA ALA A 87 -7.90 -4.69 -1.42
C ALA A 87 -8.05 -4.74 -2.94
N GLU A 88 -9.13 -4.15 -3.44
CA GLU A 88 -9.36 -3.94 -4.86
C GLU A 88 -8.87 -2.54 -5.24
N ILE A 89 -8.11 -2.43 -6.32
CA ILE A 89 -7.72 -1.14 -6.89
C ILE A 89 -8.29 -1.10 -8.30
N LEU A 90 -8.98 0.00 -8.60
CA LEU A 90 -9.44 0.34 -9.94
C LEU A 90 -8.62 1.49 -10.50
N ILE A 91 -8.19 1.34 -11.75
CA ILE A 91 -7.39 2.32 -12.48
C ILE A 91 -8.26 2.86 -13.63
N PHE A 92 -8.56 4.14 -13.60
CA PHE A 92 -9.32 4.81 -14.65
C PHE A 92 -8.39 5.69 -15.49
N GLY A 93 -8.44 5.53 -16.81
CA GLY A 93 -7.61 6.25 -17.74
C GLY A 93 -7.73 5.69 -19.14
N THR A 94 -6.82 6.08 -20.03
CA THR A 94 -6.64 5.41 -21.32
C THR A 94 -6.11 3.99 -21.11
N LEU A 95 -6.39 3.09 -22.04
CA LEU A 95 -5.93 1.70 -21.96
C LEU A 95 -4.39 1.57 -21.86
N GLU A 96 -3.65 2.49 -22.46
CA GLU A 96 -2.18 2.53 -22.40
C GLU A 96 -1.71 2.89 -20.99
N TYR A 97 -2.22 3.98 -20.42
CA TYR A 97 -1.84 4.40 -19.08
C TYR A 97 -2.32 3.43 -17.99
N GLN A 98 -3.45 2.75 -18.19
CA GLN A 98 -3.88 1.67 -17.30
C GLN A 98 -2.85 0.54 -17.22
N LYS A 99 -2.29 0.11 -18.37
CA LYS A 99 -1.28 -0.94 -18.42
C LYS A 99 0.03 -0.51 -17.76
N ASP A 100 0.47 0.72 -18.03
CA ASP A 100 1.70 1.27 -17.44
C ASP A 100 1.59 1.34 -15.91
N VAL A 101 0.45 1.79 -15.41
CA VAL A 101 0.20 1.91 -13.96
C VAL A 101 0.03 0.54 -13.32
N ASP A 102 -0.64 -0.42 -13.96
CA ASP A 102 -0.68 -1.82 -13.50
C ASP A 102 0.74 -2.39 -13.37
N GLN A 103 1.55 -2.28 -14.42
CA GLN A 103 2.92 -2.77 -14.42
C GLN A 103 3.77 -2.10 -13.32
N MET A 104 3.61 -0.80 -13.12
CA MET A 104 4.24 -0.06 -12.02
C MET A 104 3.83 -0.63 -10.66
N ILE A 105 2.53 -0.78 -10.41
CA ILE A 105 1.99 -1.28 -9.14
C ILE A 105 2.47 -2.71 -8.87
N MET A 106 2.41 -3.60 -9.86
CA MET A 106 2.85 -4.99 -9.73
C MET A 106 4.36 -5.11 -9.49
N SER A 107 5.15 -4.24 -10.11
CA SER A 107 6.60 -4.17 -9.89
C SER A 107 6.94 -3.74 -8.46
N LEU A 108 6.26 -2.71 -7.94
CA LEU A 108 6.42 -2.25 -6.56
C LEU A 108 5.95 -3.31 -5.56
N ALA A 109 4.80 -3.93 -5.78
CA ALA A 109 4.29 -5.03 -4.96
C ALA A 109 5.31 -6.17 -4.88
N SER A 110 5.91 -6.54 -6.01
CA SER A 110 6.94 -7.58 -6.09
C SER A 110 8.22 -7.20 -5.34
N HIS A 111 8.64 -5.94 -5.40
CA HIS A 111 9.74 -5.42 -4.59
C HIS A 111 9.45 -5.52 -3.08
N HIS A 112 8.28 -5.09 -2.63
CA HIS A 112 7.89 -5.17 -1.21
C HIS A 112 7.78 -6.61 -0.70
N ARG A 113 7.22 -7.53 -1.50
CA ARG A 113 7.18 -8.97 -1.17
C ARG A 113 8.59 -9.54 -0.97
N ARG A 114 9.53 -9.25 -1.87
CA ARG A 114 10.93 -9.71 -1.76
C ARG A 114 11.60 -9.15 -0.51
N ARG A 115 11.41 -7.86 -0.22
CA ARG A 115 12.02 -7.19 0.94
C ARG A 115 11.46 -7.70 2.27
N SER A 116 10.15 -8.00 2.32
CA SER A 116 9.50 -8.61 3.49
C SER A 116 10.06 -10.01 3.79
N LYS A 117 10.21 -10.86 2.77
CA LYS A 117 10.81 -12.20 2.92
C LYS A 117 12.25 -12.15 3.46
N LYS A 118 13.07 -11.22 2.95
CA LYS A 118 14.46 -11.04 3.42
C LYS A 118 14.54 -10.62 4.89
N ARG A 119 13.61 -9.77 5.34
CA ARG A 119 13.54 -9.34 6.76
C ARG A 119 13.16 -10.50 7.66
N ALA A 120 12.17 -11.30 7.26
CA ALA A 120 11.73 -12.48 7.99
C ALA A 120 12.85 -13.54 8.14
N SER A 121 13.69 -13.73 7.11
CA SER A 121 14.84 -14.65 7.20
C SER A 121 15.96 -14.13 8.10
N SER A 122 16.15 -12.80 8.21
CA SER A 122 17.16 -12.21 9.11
C SER A 122 16.76 -12.32 10.59
N THR A 123 15.47 -12.24 10.91
CA THR A 123 14.98 -12.38 12.30
C THR A 123 15.14 -13.79 12.88
N ASN A 124 15.28 -14.83 12.04
CA ASN A 124 15.53 -16.20 12.49
C ASN A 124 17.01 -16.47 12.83
N GLY A 125 17.91 -15.52 12.60
CA GLY A 125 19.34 -15.62 12.94
C GLY A 125 19.70 -15.13 14.35
N CYS A 126 18.76 -14.53 15.09
CA CYS A 126 18.96 -14.08 16.46
C CYS A 126 18.31 -15.06 17.47
N ALA A 127 18.54 -16.36 17.29
CA ALA A 127 18.30 -17.31 18.37
C ALA A 127 19.46 -17.20 19.36
N VAL A 128 19.17 -16.59 20.51
CA VAL A 128 20.01 -16.57 21.71
C VAL A 128 20.58 -17.97 21.93
N ARG A 129 21.91 -18.09 21.88
CA ARG A 129 22.60 -19.28 22.38
C ARG A 129 22.52 -19.27 23.90
N GLU A 130 21.52 -19.94 24.44
CA GLU A 130 21.45 -20.25 25.87
C GLU A 130 22.44 -21.38 26.16
N GLY A 131 23.68 -21.00 26.48
CA GLY A 131 24.75 -21.91 26.88
C GLY A 131 24.64 -22.27 28.36
N LYS A 132 24.07 -23.43 28.67
CA LYS A 132 24.13 -24.06 30.00
C LYS A 132 25.45 -24.83 30.13
N GLY A 133 26.37 -24.34 30.95
CA GLY A 133 27.60 -25.04 31.34
C GLY A 133 28.13 -24.51 32.67
N ARG A 134 28.00 -25.31 33.73
CA ARG A 134 28.56 -25.06 35.06
C ARG A 134 30.09 -25.00 34.99
N GLY A 135 30.69 -24.00 35.64
CA GLY A 135 32.14 -23.91 35.86
C GLY A 135 32.52 -22.57 36.47
N GLU A 136 32.75 -22.57 37.77
CA GLU A 136 33.12 -21.42 38.61
C GLU A 136 34.58 -21.00 38.38
N SER A 137 34.84 -19.76 37.93
CA SER A 137 35.98 -18.94 38.39
C SER A 137 36.06 -17.53 37.76
N ARG A 138 35.83 -16.55 38.63
CA ARG A 138 36.44 -15.20 38.81
C ARG A 138 36.92 -14.33 37.62
N ALA A 139 36.54 -13.05 37.79
CA ALA A 139 37.07 -11.77 37.28
C ALA A 139 36.51 -11.22 35.94
N GLY A 140 35.88 -10.03 36.01
CA GLY A 140 35.29 -9.27 34.87
C GLY A 140 36.31 -8.38 34.12
N PRO A 141 35.93 -7.24 33.48
CA PRO A 141 34.61 -6.63 33.35
C PRO A 141 34.26 -6.07 31.93
N LEU A 142 33.11 -5.38 31.86
CA LEU A 142 32.68 -4.33 30.91
C LEU A 142 31.90 -4.73 29.64
N SER A 143 30.57 -4.66 29.84
CA SER A 143 29.54 -4.15 28.93
C SER A 143 30.05 -3.33 27.74
N SER A 144 29.71 -3.78 26.52
CA SER A 144 29.66 -2.93 25.33
C SER A 144 28.21 -2.90 24.84
N GLY A 145 27.65 -1.70 24.84
CA GLY A 145 26.22 -1.43 24.76
C GLY A 145 25.54 -1.83 23.45
N CYS A 146 24.31 -2.32 23.58
CA CYS A 146 23.28 -2.13 22.57
C CYS A 146 22.79 -0.68 22.68
N VAL A 147 23.17 0.18 21.74
CA VAL A 147 22.52 1.48 21.58
C VAL A 147 21.41 1.30 20.55
N GLY A 148 20.17 1.38 21.03
CA GLY A 148 19.02 1.60 20.17
C GLY A 148 19.08 3.00 19.58
N ALA A 149 18.75 3.13 18.30
CA ALA A 149 18.42 4.40 17.69
C ALA A 149 16.91 4.41 17.42
N LEU A 150 16.21 5.08 18.34
CA LEU A 150 14.87 5.61 18.20
C LEU A 150 15.02 7.05 17.64
N VAL A 151 14.15 7.38 16.69
CA VAL A 151 13.73 8.71 16.18
C VAL A 151 14.75 9.61 15.47
N ASP A 152 14.43 9.96 14.22
CA ASP A 152 13.75 11.23 13.91
C ASP A 152 12.58 10.94 12.96
#